data_AF-A0A7R7VD63-F1
#
_entry.id   AF-A0A7R7VD63-F1
#
_cell.length_a   1.000
_cell.length_b   1.000
_cell.length_c   1.000
_cell.angle_alpha   90.00
_cell.angle_beta   90.00
_cell.angle_gamma   90.00
#
_symmetry.space_group_name_H-M   'P 1'
#
loop_
_entity.id
_entity.type
_entity.pdbx_description
1 polymer ?
#
loop_
_entity_poly.entity_id
_entity_poly.type
_entity_poly.pdbx_seq_one_letter_code
_entity_poly.pdbx_strand_id
1 'polypeptide(L)'
;MTNLTTFSLSIALFGQYEPRKDTIGLILSALPESCVNLELDLDRFKYNGTGTGSEHVCEGIAGCLPRLHHLRLSMGTLCPALLLPNFARDGSIKDEAHFHAPIYQSLKTCIISCHLSGDALTCNEDRSQHPNQSNGLRARLPLVKSLRELVVRGSFPQIERLWLLDGQNYNALDSRESPAWNRRDTVRNKTWVIPWINLHAKNMPFPLITRTPEGQESITTNHGALAALAEAQTWKETVMGSRLPAAILDGPERCKHVVKGAPTISLAQYREISPKGSCSWWGHEKLTGIQLIWATERDGLVDRSPIHELTPPGWMREPDFEGNPGQLIRDNSTA
;
A
#
# COMPACT_ATOMS: atom_id res chain seq x y z
N MET A 1 -21.52 -18.08 -16.74
CA MET A 1 -20.11 -17.66 -16.97
C MET A 1 -19.19 -18.65 -16.26
N THR A 2 -18.83 -19.77 -16.88
CA THR A 2 -18.09 -20.86 -16.19
C THR A 2 -16.56 -20.71 -16.26
N ASN A 3 -16.04 -19.82 -17.11
CA ASN A 3 -14.61 -19.72 -17.41
C ASN A 3 -13.96 -18.41 -16.91
N LEU A 4 -14.60 -17.66 -16.00
CA LEU A 4 -14.01 -16.43 -15.46
C LEU A 4 -12.93 -16.80 -14.46
N THR A 5 -11.66 -16.57 -14.80
CA THR A 5 -10.51 -16.86 -13.91
C THR A 5 -10.05 -15.68 -13.08
N THR A 6 -10.29 -14.46 -13.56
CA THR A 6 -9.89 -13.23 -12.88
C THR A 6 -11.03 -12.22 -12.89
N PHE A 7 -11.34 -11.68 -11.72
CA PHE A 7 -12.21 -10.55 -11.55
C PHE A 7 -11.42 -9.36 -11.00
N SER A 8 -11.51 -8.23 -11.68
CA SER A 8 -10.88 -6.97 -11.29
C SER A 8 -11.94 -5.88 -11.35
N LEU A 9 -12.21 -5.27 -10.19
CA LEU A 9 -13.07 -4.10 -10.06
C LEU A 9 -12.22 -2.93 -9.59
N SER A 10 -12.10 -1.91 -10.43
CA SER A 10 -11.44 -0.66 -10.11
C SER A 10 -12.33 0.49 -10.52
N ILE A 11 -12.44 1.50 -9.65
CA ILE A 11 -13.31 2.65 -9.89
C ILE A 11 -12.45 3.83 -10.35
N ALA A 12 -12.77 4.36 -11.52
CA ALA A 12 -11.98 5.40 -12.18
C ALA A 12 -11.93 6.71 -11.36
N LEU A 13 -10.82 7.42 -11.51
CA LEU A 13 -10.39 8.61 -10.74
C LEU A 13 -11.37 9.79 -10.65
N PHE A 14 -12.49 9.79 -11.37
CA PHE A 14 -13.45 10.90 -11.44
C PHE A 14 -14.91 10.45 -11.48
N GLY A 15 -15.18 9.18 -11.20
CA GLY A 15 -16.55 8.69 -11.10
C GLY A 15 -17.22 9.19 -9.82
N GLN A 16 -18.37 9.85 -9.93
CA GLN A 16 -19.23 10.20 -8.79
C GLN A 16 -20.02 9.00 -8.24
N TYR A 17 -19.75 7.79 -8.75
CA TYR A 17 -20.51 6.59 -8.39
C TYR A 17 -19.84 5.87 -7.24
N GLU A 18 -20.49 5.90 -6.07
CA GLU A 18 -20.15 5.05 -4.95
C GLU A 18 -20.91 3.73 -5.10
N PRO A 19 -20.25 2.60 -5.44
CA PRO A 19 -20.93 1.32 -5.43
C PRO A 19 -21.35 1.00 -4.01
N ARG A 20 -22.63 0.70 -3.84
CA ARG A 20 -23.16 0.31 -2.54
C ARG A 20 -22.51 -1.00 -2.08
N LYS A 21 -22.32 -1.15 -0.77
CA LYS A 21 -21.66 -2.32 -0.15
C LYS A 21 -22.36 -3.63 -0.51
N ASP A 22 -23.69 -3.61 -0.49
CA ASP A 22 -24.54 -4.75 -0.87
C ASP A 22 -24.33 -5.15 -2.32
N THR A 23 -24.16 -4.21 -3.25
CA THR A 23 -23.82 -4.52 -4.64
C THR A 23 -22.49 -5.27 -4.73
N ILE A 24 -21.47 -4.86 -3.96
CA ILE A 24 -20.17 -5.55 -3.96
C ILE A 24 -20.31 -6.94 -3.33
N GLY A 25 -21.06 -7.07 -2.24
CA GLY A 25 -21.37 -8.37 -1.62
C GLY A 25 -22.06 -9.32 -2.61
N LEU A 26 -23.06 -8.83 -3.34
CA LEU A 26 -23.76 -9.59 -4.39
C LEU A 26 -22.83 -10.00 -5.54
N ILE A 27 -21.92 -9.12 -5.96
CA ILE A 27 -20.92 -9.46 -6.98
C ILE A 27 -20.03 -10.59 -6.46
N LEU A 28 -19.51 -10.46 -5.24
CA LEU A 28 -18.61 -11.45 -4.63
C LEU A 28 -19.28 -12.83 -4.48
N SER A 29 -20.53 -12.87 -4.04
CA SER A 29 -21.30 -14.13 -3.91
C SER A 29 -21.68 -14.73 -5.27
N ALA A 30 -21.78 -13.91 -6.32
CA ALA A 30 -22.04 -14.35 -7.69
C ALA A 30 -20.78 -14.77 -8.46
N LEU A 31 -19.57 -14.57 -7.92
CA LEU A 31 -18.34 -14.97 -8.60
C LEU A 31 -18.28 -16.50 -8.75
N PRO A 32 -18.10 -17.04 -9.97
CA PRO A 32 -18.04 -18.49 -10.18
C PRO A 32 -16.79 -19.06 -9.51
N GLU A 33 -16.81 -20.35 -9.14
CA GLU A 33 -15.68 -21.03 -8.48
C GLU A 33 -14.35 -20.93 -9.25
N SER A 34 -14.44 -20.89 -10.60
CA SER A 34 -13.28 -20.71 -11.48
C SER A 34 -12.54 -19.38 -11.29
N CYS A 35 -13.15 -18.38 -10.65
CA CYS A 35 -12.55 -17.07 -10.39
C CYS A 35 -11.54 -17.14 -9.24
N VAL A 36 -10.32 -17.55 -9.54
CA VAL A 36 -9.23 -17.72 -8.57
C VAL A 36 -8.39 -16.46 -8.36
N ASN A 37 -8.65 -15.36 -9.07
CA ASN A 37 -7.93 -14.11 -8.92
C ASN A 37 -8.91 -12.95 -8.68
N LEU A 38 -8.70 -12.20 -7.62
CA LEU A 38 -9.58 -11.11 -7.21
C LEU A 38 -8.79 -9.83 -6.98
N GLU A 39 -9.18 -8.77 -7.68
CA GLU A 39 -8.81 -7.39 -7.34
C GLU A 39 -10.05 -6.57 -7.00
N LEU A 40 -9.97 -5.86 -5.88
CA LEU A 40 -10.90 -4.77 -5.54
C LEU A 40 -10.11 -3.50 -5.25
N ASP A 41 -10.22 -2.50 -6.12
CA ASP A 41 -9.65 -1.16 -5.93
C ASP A 41 -10.77 -0.14 -5.68
N LEU A 42 -11.02 0.07 -4.38
CA LEU A 42 -12.07 0.90 -3.80
C LEU A 42 -11.47 1.97 -2.86
N ASP A 43 -10.16 2.25 -2.95
CA ASP A 43 -9.39 3.07 -1.99
C ASP A 43 -9.94 4.48 -1.80
N ARG A 44 -10.69 4.96 -2.79
CA ARG A 44 -11.29 6.30 -2.81
C ARG A 44 -12.66 6.37 -2.14
N PHE A 45 -13.24 5.24 -1.73
CA PHE A 45 -14.55 5.18 -1.10
C PHE A 45 -14.41 5.00 0.40
N LYS A 46 -14.92 6.00 1.13
CA LYS A 46 -15.11 5.90 2.56
C LYS A 46 -16.47 5.29 2.81
N TYR A 47 -16.46 4.00 3.03
CA TYR A 47 -17.62 3.20 3.36
C TYR A 47 -18.15 3.53 4.76
N ASN A 48 -18.80 4.68 4.93
CA ASN A 48 -19.49 5.08 6.16
C ASN A 48 -20.68 4.13 6.39
N GLY A 49 -20.45 3.02 7.09
CA GLY A 49 -21.48 2.05 7.42
C GLY A 49 -22.21 2.49 8.67
N THR A 50 -23.33 3.19 8.53
CA THR A 50 -24.28 3.44 9.64
C THR A 50 -25.48 2.48 9.62
N GLY A 51 -25.58 1.61 8.60
CA GLY A 51 -26.64 0.61 8.53
C GLY A 51 -26.35 -0.58 9.44
N THR A 52 -27.11 -0.74 10.52
CA THR A 52 -27.16 -1.99 11.28
C THR A 52 -27.66 -3.12 10.37
N GLY A 53 -26.85 -4.17 10.18
CA GLY A 53 -27.28 -5.40 9.51
C GLY A 53 -26.88 -5.58 8.03
N SER A 54 -26.09 -4.68 7.43
CA SER A 54 -25.51 -4.97 6.11
C SER A 54 -24.31 -5.91 6.25
N GLU A 55 -24.31 -7.06 5.57
CA GLU A 55 -23.15 -7.95 5.46
C GLU A 55 -21.89 -7.14 5.10
N HIS A 56 -20.78 -7.43 5.79
CA HIS A 56 -19.54 -6.72 5.52
C HIS A 56 -18.95 -7.21 4.19
N VAL A 57 -18.50 -6.29 3.32
CA VAL A 57 -17.72 -6.65 2.13
C VAL A 57 -16.52 -7.55 2.50
N CYS A 58 -15.93 -7.31 3.69
CA CYS A 58 -14.88 -8.16 4.24
C CYS A 58 -15.30 -9.64 4.39
N GLU A 59 -16.54 -9.93 4.82
CA GLU A 59 -17.05 -11.31 4.97
C GLU A 59 -17.26 -11.97 3.59
N GLY A 60 -17.77 -11.21 2.61
CA GLY A 60 -17.88 -11.67 1.23
C GLY A 60 -16.51 -12.02 0.61
N ILE A 61 -15.48 -11.22 0.90
CA ILE A 61 -14.11 -11.52 0.48
C ILE A 61 -13.58 -12.76 1.22
N ALA A 62 -13.83 -12.87 2.54
CA ALA A 62 -13.41 -14.02 3.35
C ALA A 62 -13.95 -15.34 2.77
N GLY A 63 -15.21 -15.35 2.31
CA GLY A 63 -15.82 -16.50 1.63
C GLY A 63 -15.13 -16.90 0.32
N CYS A 64 -14.44 -15.97 -0.34
CA CYS A 64 -13.67 -16.24 -1.55
C CYS A 64 -12.25 -16.75 -1.25
N LEU A 65 -11.63 -16.37 -0.12
CA LEU A 65 -10.23 -16.67 0.18
C LEU A 65 -9.79 -18.13 -0.04
N PRO A 66 -10.56 -19.17 0.36
CA PRO A 66 -10.11 -20.56 0.25
C PRO A 66 -9.74 -21.03 -1.16
N ARG A 67 -10.33 -20.41 -2.20
CA ARG A 67 -10.11 -20.75 -3.61
C ARG A 67 -9.19 -19.79 -4.36
N LEU A 68 -8.83 -18.65 -3.77
CA LEU A 68 -8.03 -17.64 -4.47
C LEU A 68 -6.56 -18.06 -4.55
N HIS A 69 -5.94 -17.74 -5.67
CA HIS A 69 -4.49 -17.78 -5.90
C HIS A 69 -3.86 -16.41 -5.69
N HIS A 70 -4.53 -15.37 -6.20
CA HIS A 70 -4.05 -14.00 -6.16
C HIS A 70 -5.15 -13.07 -5.66
N LEU A 71 -4.87 -12.34 -4.58
CA LEU A 71 -5.75 -11.30 -4.03
C LEU A 71 -5.01 -9.96 -4.01
N ARG A 72 -5.67 -8.91 -4.52
CA ARG A 72 -5.31 -7.52 -4.27
C ARG A 72 -6.52 -6.75 -3.74
N LEU A 73 -6.34 -6.09 -2.61
CA LEU A 73 -7.33 -5.19 -2.04
C LEU A 73 -6.70 -3.81 -1.88
N SER A 74 -7.43 -2.78 -2.27
CA SER A 74 -7.07 -1.39 -2.03
C SER A 74 -8.35 -0.72 -1.58
N MET A 75 -8.53 -0.52 -0.26
CA MET A 75 -9.80 -0.13 0.32
C MET A 75 -9.61 0.80 1.53
N GLY A 76 -10.42 1.87 1.61
CA GLY A 76 -10.36 2.82 2.72
C GLY A 76 -10.94 2.31 4.05
N THR A 77 -11.63 1.17 4.06
CA THR A 77 -12.12 0.53 5.29
C THR A 77 -12.00 -0.99 5.21
N LEU A 78 -11.35 -1.60 6.19
CA LEU A 78 -11.13 -3.04 6.26
C LEU A 78 -11.11 -3.49 7.72
N CYS A 79 -11.57 -4.69 8.02
CA CYS A 79 -11.45 -5.27 9.36
C CYS A 79 -10.93 -6.71 9.31
N PRO A 80 -10.49 -7.28 10.44
CA PRO A 80 -10.05 -8.67 10.53
C PRO A 80 -11.06 -9.72 10.06
N ALA A 81 -12.36 -9.40 10.01
CA ALA A 81 -13.38 -10.27 9.42
C ALA A 81 -13.12 -10.59 7.94
N LEU A 82 -12.24 -9.82 7.28
CA LEU A 82 -11.71 -10.12 5.96
C LEU A 82 -11.07 -11.51 5.87
N LEU A 83 -10.46 -11.95 6.98
CA LEU A 83 -9.77 -13.23 7.06
C LEU A 83 -10.73 -14.28 7.60
N LEU A 84 -11.32 -13.99 8.77
CA LEU A 84 -12.24 -14.87 9.48
C LEU A 84 -13.16 -14.07 10.42
N PRO A 85 -14.42 -14.49 10.60
CA PRO A 85 -15.35 -13.85 11.55
C PRO A 85 -14.92 -14.00 13.01
N ASN A 86 -14.03 -14.95 13.32
CA ASN A 86 -13.52 -15.21 14.67
C ASN A 86 -12.57 -14.13 15.19
N PHE A 87 -12.06 -13.24 14.33
CA PHE A 87 -11.26 -12.11 14.80
C PHE A 87 -12.16 -10.98 15.33
N ALA A 88 -11.79 -10.42 16.47
CA ALA A 88 -12.33 -9.19 17.01
C ALA A 88 -11.80 -7.98 16.23
N ARG A 89 -12.36 -6.80 16.51
CA ARG A 89 -12.00 -5.56 15.78
C ARG A 89 -10.54 -5.17 15.97
N ASP A 90 -9.97 -5.48 17.13
CA ASP A 90 -8.56 -5.23 17.48
C ASP A 90 -7.59 -6.29 16.91
N GLY A 91 -8.12 -7.29 16.18
CA GLY A 91 -7.36 -8.39 15.61
C GLY A 91 -6.99 -9.48 16.63
N SER A 92 -7.54 -9.45 17.84
CA SER A 92 -7.51 -10.61 18.75
C SER A 92 -8.48 -11.69 18.29
N ILE A 93 -8.25 -12.92 18.72
CA ILE A 93 -9.16 -14.04 18.50
C ILE A 93 -10.26 -13.97 19.57
N LYS A 94 -11.54 -14.01 19.15
CA LYS A 94 -12.69 -13.89 20.08
C LYS A 94 -12.81 -15.09 21.03
N ASP A 95 -12.49 -16.28 20.52
CA ASP A 95 -12.56 -17.55 21.26
C ASP A 95 -11.36 -18.41 20.88
N GLU A 96 -10.29 -18.26 21.65
CA GLU A 96 -9.01 -18.94 21.43
C GLU A 96 -9.14 -20.47 21.53
N ALA A 97 -9.99 -20.96 22.44
CA ALA A 97 -10.12 -22.38 22.72
C ALA A 97 -10.75 -23.16 21.54
N HIS A 98 -11.59 -22.50 20.75
CA HIS A 98 -12.27 -23.08 19.59
C HIS A 98 -11.75 -22.52 18.26
N PHE A 99 -10.61 -21.84 18.27
CA PHE A 99 -10.08 -21.25 17.06
C PHE A 99 -9.37 -22.28 16.19
N HIS A 100 -10.01 -22.60 15.05
CA HIS A 100 -9.40 -23.39 13.99
C HIS A 100 -8.90 -22.47 12.89
N ALA A 101 -7.58 -22.38 12.76
CA ALA A 101 -6.97 -21.60 11.70
C ALA A 101 -7.31 -22.23 10.34
N PRO A 102 -7.90 -21.48 9.39
CA PRO A 102 -8.18 -21.95 8.05
C PRO A 102 -6.87 -22.23 7.32
N ILE A 103 -6.91 -23.14 6.36
CA ILE A 103 -5.79 -23.39 5.45
C ILE A 103 -6.17 -22.84 4.07
N TYR A 104 -5.52 -21.77 3.65
CA TYR A 104 -5.66 -21.18 2.32
C TYR A 104 -4.64 -21.85 1.38
N GLN A 105 -4.92 -23.09 1.02
CA GLN A 105 -3.98 -23.99 0.33
C GLN A 105 -3.43 -23.40 -0.97
N SER A 106 -4.25 -22.66 -1.70
CA SER A 106 -3.94 -22.21 -3.06
C SER A 106 -3.46 -20.75 -3.14
N LEU A 107 -3.50 -20.00 -2.03
CA LEU A 107 -3.21 -18.57 -2.02
C LEU A 107 -1.70 -18.31 -2.12
N LYS A 108 -1.26 -17.76 -3.25
CA LYS A 108 0.15 -17.45 -3.55
C LYS A 108 0.51 -16.00 -3.28
N THR A 109 -0.39 -15.06 -3.57
CA THR A 109 -0.18 -13.64 -3.26
C THR A 109 -1.41 -13.01 -2.66
N CYS A 110 -1.22 -12.26 -1.58
CA CYS A 110 -2.25 -11.44 -0.94
C CYS A 110 -1.67 -10.07 -0.61
N ILE A 111 -2.17 -9.05 -1.31
CA ILE A 111 -1.70 -7.67 -1.20
C ILE A 111 -2.87 -6.82 -0.70
N ILE A 112 -2.71 -6.18 0.45
CA ILE A 112 -3.75 -5.34 1.07
C ILE A 112 -3.20 -3.94 1.24
N SER A 113 -3.77 -2.95 0.55
CA SER A 113 -3.41 -1.54 0.66
C SER A 113 -4.44 -0.77 1.51
N CYS A 114 -3.95 -0.14 2.57
CA CYS A 114 -4.70 0.60 3.59
C CYS A 114 -4.63 2.13 3.40
N HIS A 115 -4.72 2.60 2.16
CA HIS A 115 -4.64 4.02 1.74
C HIS A 115 -3.28 4.70 1.99
N LEU A 116 -2.92 5.63 1.10
CA LEU A 116 -1.67 6.41 1.15
C LEU A 116 -1.54 7.31 2.39
N SER A 117 -2.65 7.67 3.03
CA SER A 117 -2.62 8.46 4.27
C SER A 117 -2.51 7.58 5.53
N GLY A 118 -2.58 6.25 5.39
CA GLY A 118 -2.59 5.33 6.52
C GLY A 118 -3.79 5.51 7.45
N ASP A 119 -4.88 6.09 6.93
CA ASP A 119 -6.12 6.37 7.67
C ASP A 119 -7.25 5.39 7.32
N ALA A 120 -6.91 4.23 6.73
CA ALA A 120 -7.89 3.19 6.59
C ALA A 120 -8.44 2.80 7.96
N LEU A 121 -9.76 2.82 8.08
CA LEU A 121 -10.47 2.58 9.32
C LEU A 121 -10.94 1.14 9.42
N THR A 122 -11.11 0.66 10.65
CA THR A 122 -11.83 -0.60 10.83
C THR A 122 -13.30 -0.42 10.46
N CYS A 123 -13.91 -1.45 9.87
CA CYS A 123 -15.34 -1.39 9.56
C CYS A 123 -16.16 -1.09 10.83
N ASN A 124 -17.24 -0.31 10.67
CA ASN A 124 -18.14 0.16 11.74
C ASN A 124 -17.47 1.06 12.79
N GLU A 125 -16.41 1.77 12.42
CA GLU A 125 -16.00 2.97 13.16
C GLU A 125 -16.90 4.14 12.81
N ASP A 126 -17.64 4.61 13.81
CA ASP A 126 -18.45 5.80 13.68
C ASP A 126 -17.56 7.04 13.80
N ARG A 127 -17.20 7.63 12.65
CA ARG A 127 -16.45 8.89 12.61
C ARG A 127 -17.16 10.02 13.36
N SER A 128 -18.49 9.99 13.47
CA SER A 128 -19.26 11.05 14.14
C SER A 128 -19.04 11.07 15.65
N GLN A 129 -18.65 9.94 16.25
CA GLN A 129 -18.33 9.86 17.68
C GLN A 129 -16.93 10.40 17.99
N HIS A 130 -16.07 10.50 16.97
CA HIS A 130 -14.64 10.82 17.12
C HIS A 130 -14.11 11.80 16.06
N PRO A 131 -14.78 12.95 15.80
CA PRO A 131 -14.42 13.86 14.70
C PRO A 131 -13.02 14.49 14.86
N ASN A 132 -12.54 14.62 16.10
CA ASN A 132 -11.23 15.20 16.43
C ASN A 132 -10.21 14.16 16.91
N GLN A 133 -10.59 12.88 16.96
CA GLN A 133 -9.68 11.85 17.46
C GLN A 133 -8.96 11.18 16.29
N SER A 134 -7.66 11.43 16.24
CA SER A 134 -6.67 10.58 15.57
C SER A 134 -6.63 9.12 16.09
N ASN A 135 -7.49 8.79 17.08
CA ASN A 135 -7.56 7.52 17.82
C ASN A 135 -8.51 6.47 17.23
N GLY A 136 -9.12 6.71 16.06
CA GLY A 136 -9.78 5.62 15.34
C GLY A 136 -8.82 4.42 15.22
N LEU A 137 -9.30 3.22 15.52
CA LEU A 137 -8.59 1.97 15.36
C LEU A 137 -8.29 1.75 13.88
N ARG A 138 -7.14 2.28 13.47
CA ARG A 138 -6.62 2.15 12.11
C ARG A 138 -6.55 0.67 11.74
N ALA A 139 -7.20 0.29 10.65
CA ALA A 139 -7.32 -1.09 10.15
C ALA A 139 -5.99 -1.84 10.11
N ARG A 140 -4.91 -1.11 9.84
CA ARG A 140 -3.54 -1.60 9.79
C ARG A 140 -3.17 -2.51 10.97
N LEU A 141 -3.32 -2.03 12.22
CA LEU A 141 -2.82 -2.78 13.39
C LEU A 141 -3.58 -4.11 13.60
N PRO A 142 -4.93 -4.10 13.64
CA PRO A 142 -5.71 -5.33 13.70
C PRO A 142 -5.42 -6.31 12.56
N LEU A 143 -5.29 -5.82 11.33
CA LEU A 143 -5.01 -6.66 10.17
C LEU A 143 -3.62 -7.28 10.25
N VAL A 144 -2.59 -6.50 10.56
CA VAL A 144 -1.21 -7.02 10.75
C VAL A 144 -1.19 -8.10 11.82
N LYS A 145 -1.85 -7.87 12.97
CA LYS A 145 -1.92 -8.84 14.06
C LYS A 145 -2.59 -10.14 13.60
N SER A 146 -3.74 -10.03 12.94
CA SER A 146 -4.53 -11.19 12.48
C SER A 146 -3.80 -11.98 11.38
N LEU A 147 -3.19 -11.29 10.42
CA LEU A 147 -2.38 -11.91 9.36
C LEU A 147 -1.18 -12.63 9.95
N ARG A 148 -0.49 -12.01 10.92
CA ARG A 148 0.69 -12.62 11.56
C ARG A 148 0.30 -13.87 12.34
N GLU A 149 -0.83 -13.83 13.04
CA GLU A 149 -1.37 -14.99 13.77
C GLU A 149 -1.62 -16.18 12.83
N LEU A 150 -2.27 -15.93 11.68
CA LEU A 150 -2.50 -16.96 10.67
C LEU A 150 -1.21 -17.49 10.05
N VAL A 151 -0.21 -16.64 9.82
CA VAL A 151 1.12 -17.08 9.36
C VAL A 151 1.78 -18.01 10.39
N VAL A 152 1.76 -17.66 11.67
CA VAL A 152 2.34 -18.49 12.74
C VAL A 152 1.66 -19.85 12.85
N ARG A 153 0.36 -19.91 12.57
CA ARG A 153 -0.42 -21.16 12.58
C ARG A 153 -0.35 -21.97 11.28
N GLY A 154 0.42 -21.53 10.29
CA GLY A 154 0.59 -22.26 9.04
C GLY A 154 -0.62 -22.20 8.10
N SER A 155 -1.48 -21.19 8.23
CA SER A 155 -2.66 -21.01 7.37
C SER A 155 -2.35 -20.82 5.89
N PHE A 156 -1.09 -20.54 5.54
CA PHE A 156 -0.69 -20.11 4.20
C PHE A 156 0.45 -20.97 3.64
N PRO A 157 0.23 -22.25 3.31
CA PRO A 157 1.30 -23.18 2.95
C PRO A 157 2.01 -22.85 1.62
N GLN A 158 1.36 -22.10 0.71
CA GLN A 158 1.91 -21.77 -0.62
C GLN A 158 2.13 -20.26 -0.82
N ILE A 159 2.07 -19.46 0.25
CA ILE A 159 2.15 -18.00 0.11
C ILE A 159 3.57 -17.57 -0.21
N GLU A 160 3.70 -16.83 -1.31
CA GLU A 160 4.96 -16.22 -1.74
C GLU A 160 5.01 -14.76 -1.27
N ARG A 161 3.87 -14.07 -1.23
CA ARG A 161 3.75 -12.66 -0.83
C ARG A 161 2.50 -12.42 0.00
N LEU A 162 2.67 -12.05 1.26
CA LEU A 162 1.59 -11.57 2.13
C LEU A 162 1.92 -10.18 2.63
N TRP A 163 1.50 -9.18 1.86
CA TRP A 163 1.88 -7.79 2.09
C TRP A 163 0.70 -6.95 2.54
N LEU A 164 0.93 -6.14 3.57
CA LEU A 164 0.06 -5.04 3.93
C LEU A 164 0.80 -3.73 3.65
N LEU A 165 0.18 -2.85 2.86
CA LEU A 165 0.71 -1.55 2.52
C LEU A 165 -0.07 -0.47 3.27
N ASP A 166 0.64 0.48 3.87
CA ASP A 166 0.04 1.68 4.45
C ASP A 166 0.92 2.91 4.25
N GLY A 167 0.25 4.05 4.19
CA GLY A 167 0.87 5.36 4.22
C GLY A 167 1.57 5.70 5.52
N GLN A 168 2.73 6.32 5.40
CA GLN A 168 3.41 7.00 6.49
C GLN A 168 3.26 8.51 6.35
N ASN A 169 2.64 9.13 7.36
CA ASN A 169 2.67 10.57 7.53
C ASN A 169 4.08 11.02 7.91
N TYR A 170 4.43 12.24 7.53
CA TYR A 170 5.70 12.89 7.84
C TYR A 170 5.43 14.24 8.49
N ASN A 171 6.37 14.70 9.30
CA ASN A 171 6.36 16.06 9.81
C ASN A 171 6.86 17.02 8.72
N ALA A 172 5.96 17.84 8.17
CA ALA A 172 6.32 18.83 7.15
C ALA A 172 7.31 19.90 7.67
N LEU A 173 7.48 20.03 8.99
CA LEU A 173 8.45 20.92 9.63
C LEU A 173 9.85 20.29 9.75
N ASP A 174 9.98 18.96 9.70
CA ASP A 174 11.28 18.29 9.67
C ASP A 174 11.68 18.02 8.21
N SER A 175 12.58 18.84 7.69
CA SER A 175 13.04 18.74 6.29
C SER A 175 13.76 17.43 5.96
N ARG A 176 14.14 16.64 6.97
CA ARG A 176 14.74 15.31 6.81
C ARG A 176 13.68 14.25 6.59
N GLU A 177 12.47 14.46 7.11
CA GLU A 177 11.41 13.48 7.02
C GLU A 177 10.83 13.46 5.61
N SER A 178 10.64 12.26 5.09
CA SER A 178 9.97 12.06 3.82
C SER A 178 8.71 11.23 4.01
N PRO A 179 7.63 11.51 3.26
CA PRO A 179 6.53 10.58 3.22
C PRO A 179 6.99 9.26 2.63
N ALA A 180 6.36 8.17 3.05
CA ALA A 180 6.74 6.84 2.63
C ALA A 180 5.54 5.89 2.54
N TRP A 181 5.72 4.82 1.77
CA TRP A 181 4.90 3.62 1.88
C TRP A 181 5.57 2.63 2.82
N ASN A 182 4.82 2.06 3.74
CA ASN A 182 5.24 0.90 4.51
C ASN A 182 4.74 -0.36 3.80
N ARG A 183 5.63 -1.13 3.18
CA ARG A 183 5.33 -2.48 2.66
C ARG A 183 5.69 -3.50 3.74
N ARG A 184 4.68 -3.96 4.47
CA ARG A 184 4.82 -4.91 5.60
C ARG A 184 4.72 -6.33 5.08
N ASP A 185 5.85 -7.04 5.09
CA ASP A 185 5.95 -8.44 4.72
C ASP A 185 5.66 -9.32 5.93
N THR A 186 4.41 -9.77 6.03
CA THR A 186 3.93 -10.54 7.19
C THR A 186 4.61 -11.90 7.31
N VAL A 187 4.98 -12.51 6.17
CA VAL A 187 5.69 -13.80 6.15
C VAL A 187 7.06 -13.65 6.79
N ARG A 188 7.83 -12.67 6.30
CA ARG A 188 9.21 -12.40 6.75
C ARG A 188 9.29 -11.65 8.07
N ASN A 189 8.18 -11.10 8.57
CA ASN A 189 8.14 -10.22 9.73
C ASN A 189 9.08 -9.00 9.56
N LYS A 190 9.05 -8.40 8.36
CA LYS A 190 9.88 -7.25 7.97
C LYS A 190 9.01 -6.15 7.37
N THR A 191 9.46 -4.91 7.46
CA THR A 191 8.81 -3.77 6.80
C THR A 191 9.80 -3.05 5.90
N TRP A 192 9.43 -2.85 4.63
CA TRP A 192 10.14 -1.93 3.75
C TRP A 192 9.49 -0.55 3.83
N VAL A 193 10.28 0.47 4.17
CA VAL A 193 9.85 1.86 4.14
C VAL A 193 10.35 2.49 2.85
N ILE A 194 9.42 2.82 1.95
CA ILE A 194 9.67 3.21 0.57
C ILE A 194 9.38 4.71 0.43
N PRO A 195 10.42 5.57 0.43
CA PRO A 195 10.22 7.00 0.43
C PRO A 195 9.68 7.49 -0.91
N TRP A 196 8.93 8.58 -0.88
CA TRP A 196 8.55 9.34 -2.06
C TRP A 196 8.57 10.85 -1.76
N ILE A 197 8.65 11.68 -2.80
CA ILE A 197 8.52 13.13 -2.65
C ILE A 197 7.97 13.76 -3.93
N ASN A 198 7.33 14.92 -3.78
CA ASN A 198 6.95 15.77 -4.91
C ASN A 198 8.19 16.36 -5.57
N LEU A 199 8.20 16.34 -6.89
CA LEU A 199 9.16 17.03 -7.74
C LEU A 199 8.58 18.37 -8.17
N HIS A 200 9.40 19.41 -8.14
CA HIS A 200 9.08 20.69 -8.75
C HIS A 200 9.34 20.61 -10.26
N ALA A 201 8.29 20.66 -11.08
CA ALA A 201 8.40 20.70 -12.53
C ALA A 201 7.38 21.68 -13.12
N LYS A 202 7.80 22.45 -14.14
CA LYS A 202 6.88 23.37 -14.85
C LYS A 202 5.97 22.67 -15.85
N ASN A 203 6.45 21.60 -16.46
CA ASN A 203 5.82 20.95 -17.63
C ASN A 203 5.11 19.64 -17.28
N MET A 204 4.96 19.34 -15.99
CA MET A 204 4.43 18.07 -15.53
C MET A 204 3.57 18.33 -14.29
N PRO A 205 2.29 17.92 -14.26
CA PRO A 205 1.43 18.14 -13.12
C PRO A 205 1.82 17.18 -11.99
N PHE A 206 2.24 17.73 -10.85
CA PHE A 206 2.52 17.01 -9.61
C PHE A 206 3.38 15.74 -9.77
N PRO A 207 4.58 15.82 -10.39
CA PRO A 207 5.43 14.66 -10.48
C PRO A 207 5.89 14.22 -9.09
N LEU A 208 5.98 12.91 -8.92
CA LEU A 208 6.40 12.22 -7.72
C LEU A 208 7.61 11.37 -8.08
N ILE A 209 8.63 11.38 -7.25
CA ILE A 209 9.73 10.41 -7.31
C ILE A 209 9.62 9.45 -6.14
N THR A 210 9.96 8.18 -6.39
CA THR A 210 10.16 7.18 -5.34
C THR A 210 11.43 6.38 -5.60
N ARG A 211 12.03 5.88 -4.52
CA ARG A 211 13.20 5.00 -4.53
C ARG A 211 12.78 3.65 -3.99
N THR A 212 12.75 2.63 -4.84
CA THR A 212 12.19 1.33 -4.49
C THR A 212 13.25 0.41 -3.86
N PRO A 213 12.84 -0.63 -3.10
CA PRO A 213 13.75 -1.63 -2.55
C PRO A 213 14.62 -2.33 -3.59
N GLU A 214 14.18 -2.35 -4.85
CA GLU A 214 14.84 -3.00 -5.97
C GLU A 214 15.98 -2.14 -6.58
N GLY A 215 16.31 -0.99 -5.98
CA GLY A 215 17.41 -0.15 -6.46
C GLY A 215 17.01 0.83 -7.57
N GLN A 216 15.70 1.03 -7.79
CA GLN A 216 15.19 1.87 -8.87
C GLN A 216 14.68 3.23 -8.38
N GLU A 217 15.07 4.30 -9.07
CA GLU A 217 14.40 5.60 -9.03
C GLU A 217 13.34 5.68 -10.13
N SER A 218 12.09 5.88 -9.74
CA SER A 218 10.96 5.98 -10.66
C SER A 218 10.20 7.28 -10.46
N ILE A 219 9.82 7.91 -11.56
CA ILE A 219 9.06 9.17 -11.55
C ILE A 219 7.68 8.93 -12.16
N THR A 220 6.63 9.43 -11.53
CA THR A 220 5.24 9.28 -11.96
C THR A 220 4.44 10.55 -11.67
N THR A 221 3.36 10.79 -12.41
CA THR A 221 2.37 11.84 -12.11
C THR A 221 1.12 11.29 -11.43
N ASN A 222 1.10 9.99 -11.15
CA ASN A 222 -0.07 9.27 -10.66
C ASN A 222 0.24 8.53 -9.36
N HIS A 223 -0.46 8.87 -8.28
CA HIS A 223 -0.38 8.17 -7.00
C HIS A 223 -0.73 6.68 -7.08
N GLY A 224 -1.63 6.28 -8.00
CA GLY A 224 -1.94 4.86 -8.24
C GLY A 224 -0.74 4.10 -8.80
N ALA A 225 0.08 4.74 -9.64
CA ALA A 225 1.32 4.15 -10.12
C ALA A 225 2.39 4.11 -9.02
N LEU A 226 2.42 5.10 -8.12
CA LEU A 226 3.27 5.06 -6.93
C LEU A 226 2.90 3.87 -6.02
N ALA A 227 1.62 3.64 -5.78
CA ALA A 227 1.14 2.45 -5.06
C ALA A 227 1.54 1.16 -5.78
N ALA A 228 1.36 1.09 -7.12
CA ALA A 228 1.79 -0.06 -7.91
C ALA A 228 3.30 -0.33 -7.80
N LEU A 229 4.14 0.72 -7.73
CA LEU A 229 5.59 0.57 -7.48
C LEU A 229 5.87 0.03 -6.08
N ALA A 230 5.17 0.54 -5.06
CA ALA A 230 5.28 0.01 -3.70
C ALA A 230 4.82 -1.46 -3.61
N GLU A 231 3.82 -1.85 -4.41
CA GLU A 231 3.35 -3.23 -4.59
C GLU A 231 4.28 -4.08 -5.48
N ALA A 232 5.48 -3.59 -5.85
CA ALA A 232 6.41 -4.23 -6.77
C ALA A 232 5.78 -4.68 -8.10
N GLN A 233 4.76 -3.94 -8.55
CA GLN A 233 3.96 -4.23 -9.74
C GLN A 233 3.42 -5.67 -9.79
N THR A 234 3.07 -6.22 -8.62
CA THR A 234 2.48 -7.58 -8.50
C THR A 234 1.18 -7.73 -9.29
N TRP A 235 0.46 -6.64 -9.53
CA TRP A 235 -0.69 -6.56 -10.43
C TRP A 235 -0.46 -5.48 -11.48
N LYS A 236 -0.57 -5.83 -12.77
CA LYS A 236 -0.29 -4.92 -13.89
C LYS A 236 -1.57 -4.62 -14.67
N GLU A 237 -1.73 -3.37 -15.09
CA GLU A 237 -2.85 -2.93 -15.93
C GLU A 237 -2.66 -3.43 -17.36
N THR A 238 -3.74 -3.86 -18.00
CA THR A 238 -3.78 -4.16 -19.43
C THR A 238 -4.20 -2.90 -20.20
N VAL A 239 -3.96 -2.87 -21.51
CA VAL A 239 -4.46 -1.76 -22.36
C VAL A 239 -5.99 -1.62 -22.35
N MET A 240 -6.71 -2.68 -21.93
CA MET A 240 -8.16 -2.69 -21.78
C MET A 240 -8.63 -2.18 -20.41
N GLY A 241 -7.70 -1.76 -19.54
CA GLY A 241 -7.99 -1.18 -18.22
C GLY A 241 -8.12 -2.19 -17.07
N SER A 242 -8.39 -3.47 -17.34
CA SER A 242 -8.38 -4.51 -16.31
C SER A 242 -6.95 -4.75 -15.80
N ARG A 243 -6.77 -5.00 -14.50
CA ARG A 243 -5.48 -5.47 -13.96
C ARG A 243 -5.50 -6.97 -13.75
N LEU A 244 -4.35 -7.58 -14.00
CA LEU A 244 -4.12 -9.02 -13.81
C LEU A 244 -2.87 -9.24 -12.94
N PRO A 245 -2.80 -10.34 -12.18
CA PRO A 245 -1.57 -10.73 -11.49
C PRO A 245 -0.42 -10.85 -12.48
N ALA A 246 0.76 -10.31 -12.11
CA ALA A 246 1.97 -10.38 -12.92
C ALA A 246 2.32 -11.84 -13.29
N ALA A 247 2.11 -12.79 -12.37
CA ALA A 247 2.34 -14.21 -12.61
C ALA A 247 1.54 -14.79 -13.79
N ILE A 248 0.33 -14.27 -14.06
CA ILE A 248 -0.49 -14.68 -15.22
C ILE A 248 0.06 -14.06 -16.50
N LEU A 249 0.44 -12.78 -16.42
CA LEU A 249 0.97 -12.01 -17.55
C LEU A 249 2.37 -12.44 -17.97
N ASP A 250 3.14 -13.05 -17.06
CA ASP A 250 4.47 -13.56 -17.33
C ASP A 250 4.43 -15.06 -17.74
N GLY A 251 3.27 -15.71 -17.62
CA GLY A 251 3.06 -17.13 -17.93
C GLY A 251 2.63 -17.44 -19.38
N PRO A 252 2.19 -18.68 -19.65
CA PRO A 252 1.80 -19.13 -20.99
C PRO A 252 0.65 -18.32 -21.62
N GLU A 253 -0.18 -17.70 -20.79
CA GLU A 253 -1.31 -16.89 -21.23
C GLU A 253 -0.93 -15.46 -21.63
N ARG A 254 0.35 -15.07 -21.48
CA ARG A 254 0.88 -13.74 -21.84
C ARG A 254 0.44 -13.28 -23.22
N CYS A 255 0.44 -14.16 -24.21
CA CYS A 255 0.10 -13.83 -25.60
C CYS A 255 -1.33 -13.29 -25.79
N LYS A 256 -2.21 -13.47 -24.79
CA LYS A 256 -3.60 -12.99 -24.83
C LYS A 256 -3.78 -11.55 -24.33
N HIS A 257 -2.75 -10.97 -23.69
CA HIS A 257 -2.88 -9.69 -22.99
C HIS A 257 -1.74 -8.73 -23.34
N VAL A 258 -2.10 -7.49 -23.66
CA VAL A 258 -1.12 -6.40 -23.81
C VAL A 258 -1.07 -5.63 -22.50
N VAL A 259 0.09 -5.66 -21.85
CA VAL A 259 0.34 -4.94 -20.61
C VAL A 259 0.53 -3.45 -20.92
N LYS A 260 -0.25 -2.61 -20.25
CA LYS A 260 -0.04 -1.17 -20.22
C LYS A 260 1.09 -0.92 -19.21
N GLY A 261 2.20 -0.37 -19.69
CA GLY A 261 3.29 0.03 -18.80
C GLY A 261 2.75 0.98 -17.72
N ALA A 262 3.25 0.83 -16.49
CA ALA A 262 2.96 1.83 -15.46
C ALA A 262 3.33 3.22 -16.02
N PRO A 263 2.55 4.27 -15.74
CA PRO A 263 2.80 5.63 -16.23
C PRO A 263 3.98 6.25 -15.47
N THR A 264 5.14 5.61 -15.59
CA THR A 264 6.40 5.93 -14.93
C THR A 264 7.44 6.25 -15.99
N ILE A 265 8.31 7.21 -15.70
CA ILE A 265 9.47 7.54 -16.52
C ILE A 265 10.74 7.41 -15.68
N SER A 266 11.84 7.18 -16.37
CA SER A 266 13.18 7.19 -15.76
C SER A 266 13.60 8.61 -15.37
N LEU A 267 14.60 8.71 -14.50
CA LEU A 267 15.23 10.00 -14.17
C LEU A 267 15.76 10.72 -15.42
N ALA A 268 16.41 10.00 -16.34
CA ALA A 268 16.94 10.57 -17.58
C ALA A 268 15.84 11.23 -18.42
N GLN A 269 14.73 10.52 -18.67
CA GLN A 269 13.58 11.06 -19.39
C GLN A 269 12.95 12.27 -18.69
N TYR A 270 12.84 12.22 -17.35
CA TYR A 270 12.36 13.37 -16.60
C TYR A 270 13.26 14.60 -16.78
N ARG A 271 14.59 14.42 -16.79
CA ARG A 271 15.55 15.52 -17.00
C ARG A 271 15.47 16.10 -18.41
N GLU A 272 15.12 15.31 -19.42
CA GLU A 272 14.85 15.84 -20.76
C GLU A 272 13.59 16.72 -20.79
N ILE A 273 12.52 16.28 -20.11
CA ILE A 273 11.22 17.00 -20.06
C ILE A 273 11.30 18.24 -19.16
N SER A 274 12.03 18.13 -18.05
CA SER A 274 12.20 19.16 -17.03
C SER A 274 13.66 19.30 -16.59
N PRO A 275 14.52 19.93 -17.41
CA PRO A 275 15.96 20.08 -17.10
C PRO A 275 16.22 20.82 -15.80
N LYS A 276 15.33 21.75 -15.44
CA LYS A 276 15.38 22.54 -14.20
C LYS A 276 14.57 21.94 -13.06
N GLY A 277 13.95 20.77 -13.27
CA GLY A 277 13.13 20.13 -12.25
C GLY A 277 13.98 19.70 -11.05
N SER A 278 13.46 19.83 -9.83
CA SER A 278 14.21 19.44 -8.63
C SER A 278 13.31 19.04 -7.47
N CYS A 279 13.88 18.37 -6.46
CA CYS A 279 13.32 18.23 -5.12
C CYS A 279 14.40 18.49 -4.08
N SER A 280 14.01 18.50 -2.80
CA SER A 280 14.93 18.66 -1.67
C SER A 280 16.00 17.57 -1.65
N TRP A 281 15.64 16.30 -1.88
CA TRP A 281 16.57 15.18 -1.90
C TRP A 281 17.76 15.46 -2.80
N TRP A 282 17.52 15.73 -4.08
CA TRP A 282 18.60 15.99 -5.04
C TRP A 282 19.40 17.24 -4.72
N GLY A 283 18.79 18.26 -4.10
CA GLY A 283 19.50 19.45 -3.64
C GLY A 283 20.55 19.11 -2.59
N HIS A 284 20.15 18.34 -1.57
CA HIS A 284 21.05 17.88 -0.52
C HIS A 284 22.09 16.89 -1.03
N GLU A 285 21.72 15.96 -1.91
CA GLU A 285 22.65 14.98 -2.49
C GLU A 285 23.69 15.61 -3.40
N LYS A 286 23.31 16.65 -4.16
CA LYS A 286 24.27 17.44 -4.94
C LYS A 286 25.26 18.16 -4.05
N LEU A 287 24.81 18.63 -2.88
CA LEU A 287 25.63 19.36 -1.92
C LEU A 287 26.64 18.45 -1.21
N THR A 288 26.22 17.23 -0.85
CA THR A 288 27.05 16.25 -0.13
C THR A 288 27.87 15.35 -1.05
N GLY A 289 27.43 15.15 -2.28
CA GLY A 289 28.00 14.21 -3.24
C GLY A 289 27.60 12.75 -3.02
N ILE A 290 26.63 12.46 -2.14
CA ILE A 290 26.15 11.09 -1.87
C ILE A 290 24.63 11.03 -1.84
N GLN A 291 24.06 9.84 -2.03
CA GLN A 291 22.62 9.62 -1.85
C GLN A 291 22.26 9.60 -0.37
N LEU A 292 21.24 10.37 0.01
CA LEU A 292 20.91 10.59 1.43
C LEU A 292 19.68 9.84 1.89
N ILE A 293 18.84 9.36 0.98
CA ILE A 293 17.62 8.62 1.35
C ILE A 293 17.38 7.49 0.36
N TRP A 294 17.02 6.32 0.87
CA TRP A 294 16.68 5.16 0.05
C TRP A 294 15.58 4.35 0.72
N ALA A 295 15.01 3.36 0.02
CA ALA A 295 14.14 2.40 0.68
C ALA A 295 14.93 1.61 1.74
N THR A 296 14.35 1.47 2.94
CA THR A 296 15.01 0.84 4.08
C THR A 296 14.19 -0.33 4.61
N GLU A 297 14.82 -1.49 4.81
CA GLU A 297 14.21 -2.63 5.49
C GLU A 297 14.32 -2.46 7.01
N ARG A 298 13.24 -2.79 7.73
CA ARG A 298 13.15 -2.71 9.19
C ARG A 298 12.59 -4.00 9.77
N ASP A 299 12.96 -4.27 11.00
CA ASP A 299 12.44 -5.40 11.77
C ASP A 299 11.01 -5.17 12.25
N GLY A 300 10.19 -6.22 12.13
CA GLY A 300 8.81 -6.23 12.61
C GLY A 300 7.82 -5.52 11.69
N LEU A 301 6.57 -5.50 12.15
CA LEU A 301 5.41 -5.05 11.36
C LEU A 301 4.68 -3.85 11.97
N VAL A 302 5.10 -3.36 13.14
CA VAL A 302 4.38 -2.31 13.87
C VAL A 302 5.03 -0.93 13.73
N ASP A 303 6.35 -0.89 13.49
CA ASP A 303 7.14 0.35 13.41
C ASP A 303 6.52 1.37 12.44
N ARG A 304 6.56 2.63 12.89
CA ARG A 304 6.08 3.84 12.19
C ARG A 304 7.09 4.98 12.27
N SER A 305 8.32 4.73 12.70
CA SER A 305 9.35 5.75 12.78
C SER A 305 9.51 6.40 11.41
N PRO A 306 9.49 7.74 11.27
CA PRO A 306 9.69 8.40 9.98
C PRO A 306 10.95 7.88 9.28
N ILE A 307 10.95 7.93 7.95
CA ILE A 307 12.21 7.78 7.22
C ILE A 307 12.87 9.14 7.12
N HIS A 308 14.12 9.21 7.58
CA HIS A 308 14.92 10.42 7.55
C HIS A 308 15.98 10.33 6.46
N GLU A 309 16.25 11.45 5.81
CA GLU A 309 17.51 11.65 5.12
C GLU A 309 18.69 11.47 6.08
N LEU A 310 19.72 10.77 5.61
CA LEU A 310 21.00 10.64 6.29
C LEU A 310 21.69 12.01 6.41
N THR A 311 22.37 12.23 7.53
CA THR A 311 23.31 13.33 7.71
C THR A 311 24.72 12.75 7.61
N PRO A 312 25.48 13.02 6.54
CA PRO A 312 26.80 12.41 6.37
C PRO A 312 27.82 12.95 7.38
N PRO A 313 28.92 12.21 7.66
CA PRO A 313 30.01 12.74 8.47
C PRO A 313 30.55 14.08 7.95
N GLY A 314 30.81 15.03 8.84
CA GLY A 314 31.26 16.38 8.49
C GLY A 314 30.12 17.31 8.03
N TRP A 315 28.86 16.88 8.14
CA TRP A 315 27.69 17.71 7.90
C TRP A 315 26.82 17.78 9.14
N MET A 316 26.11 18.90 9.29
CA MET A 316 25.08 19.09 10.31
C MET A 316 23.82 19.71 9.69
N ARG A 317 22.71 19.65 10.40
CA ARG A 317 21.45 20.29 10.02
C ARG A 317 21.28 21.55 10.85
N GLU A 318 21.22 22.71 10.21
CA GLU A 318 20.94 23.96 10.91
C GLU A 318 19.49 23.94 11.38
N PRO A 319 19.21 24.13 12.68
CA PRO A 319 17.84 24.20 13.16
C PRO A 319 17.13 25.43 12.57
N ASP A 320 15.86 25.27 12.20
CA ASP A 320 14.98 26.38 11.85
C ASP A 320 14.64 27.22 13.10
N PHE A 321 13.82 28.26 12.92
CA PHE A 321 13.40 29.14 14.02
C PHE A 321 12.65 28.42 15.16
N GLU A 322 12.09 27.25 14.88
CA GLU A 322 11.38 26.40 15.84
C GLU A 322 12.27 25.30 16.43
N GLY A 323 13.53 25.23 16.03
CA GLY A 323 14.48 24.20 16.46
C GLY A 323 14.39 22.90 15.66
N ASN A 324 13.57 22.84 14.60
CA ASN A 324 13.48 21.65 13.76
C ASN A 324 14.69 21.58 12.82
N PRO A 325 15.23 20.40 12.55
CA PRO A 325 16.34 20.26 11.62
C PRO A 325 16.00 20.75 10.21
N GLY A 326 16.65 21.85 9.82
CA GLY A 326 16.50 22.51 8.54
C GLY A 326 17.62 22.15 7.57
N GLN A 327 18.24 23.17 6.99
CA GLN A 327 19.18 23.02 5.87
C GLN A 327 20.44 22.27 6.27
N LEU A 328 20.94 21.43 5.36
CA LEU A 328 22.20 20.73 5.52
C LEU A 328 23.39 21.69 5.27
N ILE A 329 24.30 21.81 6.23
CA ILE A 329 25.50 22.66 6.19
C ILE A 329 26.75 21.87 6.56
N ARG A 330 27.93 22.32 6.10
CA ARG A 330 29.20 21.70 6.51
C ARG A 330 29.49 22.03 7.97
N ASP A 331 29.90 21.00 8.71
CA ASP A 331 30.34 21.16 10.08
C ASP A 331 31.82 21.58 10.12
N ASN A 332 32.05 22.88 10.33
CA ASN A 332 33.40 23.45 10.42
C ASN A 332 34.07 23.19 11.78
N SER A 333 33.39 22.55 12.75
CA SER A 333 33.97 22.28 14.08
C SER A 333 34.95 21.11 14.11
N THR A 334 34.99 20.31 13.04
CA THR A 334 35.84 19.12 12.90
C THR A 334 37.09 19.35 12.04
N ALA A 335 37.33 20.60 11.61
CA ALA A 335 38.45 21.01 10.76
C ALA A 335 39.66 21.53 11.54
#